data_AF-A0A948FMG9-F1
#
_entry.id   AF-A0A948FMG9-F1
#
_cell.length_a   1.000
_cell.length_b   1.000
_cell.length_c   1.000
_cell.angle_alpha   90.00
_cell.angle_beta   90.00
_cell.angle_gamma   90.00
#
_symmetry.space_group_name_H-M   'P 1'
#
loop_
_entity.id
_entity.type
_entity.pdbx_description
1 polymer ?
#
loop_
_entity_poly.entity_id
_entity_poly.type
_entity_poly.pdbx_seq_one_letter_code
_entity_poly.pdbx_strand_id
1 'polypeptide(L)'
;MLYRIRHFTDLIPGVQLSIPVINYQETMVYALVSAFVFVVIGISRDLYELHKPVQKYFQTFSKVWIYWLIAISFIAYFGQGFVFFFGISRFIILVGSVLSFFLLFFFDQAWNFTEARRHRHGKNKIIII
;
A
#
# COMPACT_ATOMS: atom_id res chain seq x y z
N MET A 1 16.39 6.22 29.98
CA MET A 1 16.57 5.63 28.62
C MET A 1 15.70 6.30 27.57
N LEU A 2 14.38 6.45 27.80
CA LEU A 2 13.44 7.07 26.84
C LEU A 2 13.90 8.44 26.28
N TYR A 3 14.49 9.28 27.13
CA TYR A 3 14.96 10.63 26.76
C TYR A 3 16.11 10.63 25.73
N ARG A 4 17.05 9.67 25.82
CA ARG A 4 18.15 9.54 24.84
C ARG A 4 17.64 9.10 23.48
N ILE A 5 16.70 8.15 23.45
CA ILE A 5 16.11 7.66 22.19
C ILE A 5 15.36 8.80 21.49
N ARG A 6 14.55 9.57 22.23
CA ARG A 6 13.80 10.73 21.69
C ARG A 6 14.69 11.75 20.98
N HIS A 7 15.86 12.04 21.53
CA HIS A 7 16.78 13.01 20.92
C HIS A 7 17.29 12.60 19.51
N PHE A 8 17.28 11.30 19.19
CA PHE A 8 17.66 10.77 17.88
C PHE A 8 16.46 10.41 16.99
N THR A 9 15.28 10.18 17.58
CA THR A 9 14.07 9.77 16.85
C THR A 9 13.08 10.91 16.60
N ASP A 10 13.24 12.05 17.28
CA ASP A 10 12.39 13.22 17.05
C ASP A 10 12.71 13.83 15.68
N LEU A 11 11.66 13.98 14.86
CA LEU A 11 11.76 14.55 13.51
C LEU A 11 12.25 16.00 13.53
N ILE A 12 12.02 16.71 14.65
CA ILE A 12 12.41 18.10 14.87
C ILE A 12 13.27 18.16 16.14
N PRO A 13 14.57 18.48 16.04
CA PRO A 13 15.43 18.63 17.19
C PRO A 13 14.88 19.68 18.17
N GLY A 14 14.71 19.31 19.43
CA GLY A 14 14.25 20.24 20.48
C GLY A 14 12.72 20.34 20.66
N VAL A 15 11.91 19.70 19.81
CA VAL A 15 10.45 19.63 19.97
C VAL A 15 10.03 18.21 20.35
N GLN A 16 9.68 18.00 21.62
CA GLN A 16 9.14 16.71 22.06
C GLN A 16 7.67 16.58 21.67
N LEU A 17 7.43 15.92 20.54
CA LEU A 17 6.09 15.54 20.13
C LEU A 17 5.58 14.38 21.01
N SER A 18 4.30 14.41 21.38
CA SER A 18 3.66 13.29 22.05
C SER A 18 3.64 12.09 21.10
N ILE A 19 4.25 10.97 21.52
CA ILE A 19 4.22 9.73 20.76
C ILE A 19 2.74 9.28 20.67
N PRO A 20 2.15 9.18 19.48
CA PRO A 20 0.80 8.67 19.35
C PRO A 20 0.78 7.21 19.83
N VAL A 21 -0.19 6.86 20.66
CA VAL A 21 -0.34 5.49 21.15
C VAL A 21 -0.82 4.64 19.97
N ILE A 22 0.03 3.73 19.51
CA ILE A 22 -0.31 2.80 18.43
C ILE A 22 -0.84 1.53 19.07
N ASN A 23 -2.14 1.26 18.90
CA ASN A 23 -2.71 0.00 19.30
C ASN A 23 -2.42 -1.06 18.22
N TYR A 24 -1.67 -2.09 18.58
CA TYR A 24 -1.28 -3.16 17.66
C TYR A 24 -2.48 -3.90 17.05
N GLN A 25 -3.47 -4.27 17.87
CA GLN A 25 -4.64 -5.03 17.41
C GLN A 25 -5.46 -4.22 16.41
N GLU A 26 -5.71 -2.94 16.69
CA GLU A 26 -6.44 -2.06 15.77
C GLU A 26 -5.66 -1.82 14.48
N THR A 27 -4.34 -1.64 14.58
CA THR A 27 -3.49 -1.44 13.40
C THR A 27 -3.47 -2.69 12.51
N MET A 28 -3.49 -3.88 13.10
CA MET A 28 -3.58 -5.15 12.37
C MET A 28 -4.92 -5.29 11.65
N VAL A 29 -6.04 -5.03 12.34
CA VAL A 29 -7.38 -5.05 11.74
C VAL A 29 -7.47 -4.02 10.60
N TYR A 30 -6.95 -2.81 10.82
CA TYR A 30 -6.87 -1.78 9.81
C TYR A 30 -6.09 -2.24 8.57
N ALA A 31 -4.94 -2.88 8.76
CA ALA A 31 -4.14 -3.41 7.65
C ALA A 31 -4.90 -4.48 6.84
N LEU A 32 -5.63 -5.38 7.51
CA LEU A 32 -6.44 -6.41 6.85
C LEU A 32 -7.59 -5.80 6.03
N VAL A 33 -8.35 -4.88 6.64
CA VAL A 33 -9.45 -4.17 5.96
C VAL A 33 -8.90 -3.37 4.77
N SER A 34 -7.79 -2.67 4.97
CA SER A 34 -7.13 -1.89 3.94
C SER A 34 -6.67 -2.73 2.75
N ALA A 35 -6.07 -3.90 3.00
CA ALA A 35 -5.67 -4.83 1.95
C ALA A 35 -6.87 -5.38 1.19
N PHE A 36 -7.94 -5.78 1.89
CA PHE A 36 -9.17 -6.27 1.28
C PHE A 36 -9.80 -5.21 0.36
N VAL A 37 -9.92 -3.96 0.83
CA VAL A 37 -10.45 -2.85 0.05
C VAL A 37 -9.60 -2.59 -1.19
N PHE A 38 -8.26 -2.68 -1.09
CA PHE A 38 -7.38 -2.52 -2.25
C PHE A 38 -7.67 -3.57 -3.34
N VAL A 39 -7.77 -4.84 -2.95
CA VAL A 39 -8.05 -5.94 -3.87
C VAL A 39 -9.41 -5.77 -4.56
N VAL A 40 -10.45 -5.44 -3.79
CA VAL A 40 -11.81 -5.23 -4.34
C VAL A 40 -11.83 -4.08 -5.35
N ILE A 41 -11.19 -2.94 -5.04
CA ILE A 41 -11.10 -1.81 -5.96
C ILE A 41 -10.25 -2.18 -7.19
N GLY A 42 -9.15 -2.90 -6.99
CA GLY A 42 -8.26 -3.36 -8.05
C GLY A 42 -8.96 -4.26 -9.07
N ILE A 43 -9.76 -5.23 -8.60
CA ILE A 43 -10.59 -6.09 -9.45
C ILE A 43 -11.64 -5.24 -10.18
N SER A 44 -12.33 -4.35 -9.46
CA SER A 44 -13.42 -3.53 -10.03
C SER A 44 -12.95 -2.51 -11.08
N ARG A 45 -11.64 -2.23 -11.15
CA ARG A 45 -11.01 -1.30 -12.10
C ARG A 45 -10.12 -2.00 -13.11
N ASP A 46 -10.23 -3.33 -13.19
CA ASP A 46 -9.47 -4.18 -14.10
C ASP A 46 -7.96 -3.95 -14.02
N LEU A 47 -7.42 -3.74 -12.81
CA LEU A 47 -5.99 -3.44 -12.63
C LEU A 47 -5.10 -4.59 -13.14
N TYR A 48 -5.55 -5.83 -12.95
CA TYR A 48 -4.79 -7.06 -13.23
C TYR A 48 -5.14 -7.70 -14.58
N GLU A 49 -5.35 -6.91 -15.63
CA GLU A 49 -5.49 -7.46 -16.98
C GLU A 49 -4.15 -7.98 -17.52
N LEU A 50 -4.14 -9.19 -18.11
CA LEU A 50 -2.92 -9.84 -18.61
C LEU A 50 -2.17 -9.07 -19.72
N HIS A 51 -2.82 -8.16 -20.45
CA HIS A 51 -2.22 -7.51 -21.63
C HIS A 51 -2.51 -6.00 -21.70
N LYS A 52 -2.10 -5.23 -20.69
CA LYS A 52 -2.12 -3.76 -20.75
C LYS A 52 -0.76 -3.16 -21.15
N PRO A 53 -0.72 -2.15 -22.06
CA PRO A 53 0.50 -1.39 -22.31
C PRO A 53 0.91 -0.63 -21.04
N VAL A 54 2.21 -0.56 -20.76
CA VAL A 54 2.80 -0.03 -19.50
C VAL A 54 2.27 1.35 -19.12
N GLN A 55 2.06 2.24 -20.10
CA GLN A 55 1.54 3.58 -19.84
C GLN A 55 0.08 3.59 -19.34
N LYS A 56 -0.77 2.71 -19.87
CA LYS A 56 -2.16 2.55 -19.38
C LYS A 56 -2.18 1.85 -18.02
N TYR A 57 -1.22 0.95 -17.77
CA TYR A 57 -1.07 0.31 -16.47
C TYR A 57 -0.82 1.33 -15.36
N PHE A 58 0.22 2.17 -15.50
CA PHE A 58 0.56 3.18 -14.49
C PHE A 58 -0.59 4.14 -14.17
N GLN A 59 -1.32 4.58 -15.20
CA GLN A 59 -2.50 5.43 -15.02
C GLN A 59 -3.63 4.70 -14.27
N THR A 60 -3.87 3.43 -14.58
CA THR A 60 -4.90 2.62 -13.91
C THR A 60 -4.51 2.33 -12.46
N PHE A 61 -3.26 1.94 -12.22
CA PHE A 61 -2.69 1.75 -10.89
C PHE A 61 -2.80 3.00 -10.03
N SER A 62 -2.39 4.15 -10.55
CA SER A 62 -2.46 5.42 -9.82
C SER A 62 -3.89 5.79 -9.47
N LYS A 63 -4.85 5.56 -10.38
CA LYS A 63 -6.28 5.77 -10.10
C LYS A 63 -6.82 4.83 -9.01
N VAL A 64 -6.49 3.54 -9.10
CA VAL A 64 -6.87 2.55 -8.07
C VAL A 64 -6.30 2.93 -6.72
N TRP A 65 -5.03 3.32 -6.66
CA TRP A 65 -4.38 3.75 -5.44
C TRP A 65 -5.03 5.01 -4.85
N ILE A 66 -5.40 6.01 -5.67
CA ILE A 66 -6.13 7.20 -5.18
C ILE A 66 -7.49 6.81 -4.63
N TYR A 67 -8.27 5.98 -5.34
CA TYR A 67 -9.58 5.54 -4.86
C TYR A 67 -9.48 4.74 -3.57
N TRP A 68 -8.49 3.85 -3.48
CA TRP A 68 -8.18 3.13 -2.26
C TRP A 68 -7.83 4.08 -1.12
N LEU A 69 -6.93 5.05 -1.34
CA LEU A 69 -6.52 6.02 -0.33
C LEU A 69 -7.72 6.82 0.21
N ILE A 70 -8.62 7.25 -0.68
CA ILE A 70 -9.85 7.94 -0.28
C ILE A 70 -10.72 7.00 0.57
N ALA A 71 -10.92 5.75 0.13
CA ALA A 71 -11.75 4.78 0.84
C ALA A 71 -11.18 4.42 2.23
N ILE A 72 -9.89 4.11 2.34
CA ILE A 72 -9.26 3.77 3.62
C ILE A 72 -9.16 4.96 4.56
N SER A 73 -9.01 6.18 4.03
CA SER A 73 -9.08 7.40 4.83
C SER A 73 -10.51 7.58 5.36
N PHE A 74 -11.53 7.43 4.51
CA PHE A 74 -12.93 7.50 4.94
C PHE A 74 -13.22 6.48 6.05
N ILE A 75 -12.82 5.22 5.88
CA ILE A 75 -13.00 4.17 6.89
C ILE A 75 -12.25 4.51 8.18
N ALA A 76 -11.03 5.02 8.10
CA ALA A 76 -10.26 5.37 9.29
C ALA A 76 -10.87 6.56 10.07
N TYR A 77 -11.40 7.57 9.36
CA TYR A 77 -12.00 8.75 9.97
C TYR A 77 -13.40 8.47 10.52
N PHE A 78 -14.27 7.84 9.72
CA PHE A 78 -15.68 7.60 10.09
C PHE A 78 -15.88 6.28 10.84
N GLY A 79 -14.95 5.34 10.74
CA GLY A 79 -14.97 4.09 11.52
C GLY A 79 -14.46 4.27 12.96
N GLN A 80 -13.99 5.45 13.34
CA GLN A 80 -13.61 5.77 14.72
C GLN A 80 -14.85 5.71 15.63
N GLY A 81 -14.80 4.87 16.66
CA GLY A 81 -15.92 4.59 17.56
C GLY A 81 -16.82 3.42 17.13
N PHE A 82 -16.61 2.83 15.94
CA PHE A 82 -17.33 1.64 15.49
C PHE A 82 -16.39 0.47 15.20
N VAL A 83 -15.39 0.68 14.35
CA VAL A 83 -14.38 -0.32 13.96
C VAL A 83 -13.07 -0.13 14.75
N PHE A 84 -12.75 1.11 15.13
CA PHE A 84 -11.53 1.46 15.87
C PHE A 84 -11.88 2.28 17.12
N PHE A 85 -11.50 1.81 18.31
CA PHE A 85 -11.76 2.49 19.58
C PHE A 85 -10.70 3.56 19.88
N PHE A 86 -9.43 3.27 19.62
CA PHE A 86 -8.33 4.24 19.83
C PHE A 86 -8.09 5.13 18.62
N GLY A 87 -8.61 4.72 17.46
CA GLY A 87 -8.49 5.43 16.20
C GLY A 87 -7.14 5.18 15.53
N ILE A 88 -7.11 5.26 14.20
CA ILE A 88 -5.88 5.06 13.43
C ILE A 88 -5.15 6.39 13.26
N SER A 89 -3.86 6.40 13.59
CA SER A 89 -3.03 7.60 13.43
C SER A 89 -2.96 8.02 11.96
N ARG A 90 -3.25 9.30 11.69
CA ARG A 90 -3.17 9.91 10.35
C ARG A 90 -1.79 9.77 9.72
N PHE A 91 -0.76 9.75 10.55
CA PHE A 91 0.61 9.51 10.10
C PHE A 91 0.78 8.12 9.47
N ILE A 92 0.16 7.09 10.06
CA ILE A 92 0.20 5.72 9.54
C ILE A 92 -0.51 5.63 8.19
N ILE A 93 -1.65 6.32 8.04
CA ILE A 93 -2.40 6.37 6.77
C ILE A 93 -1.54 7.03 5.68
N LEU A 94 -0.92 8.17 6.00
CA LEU A 94 -0.13 8.93 5.03
C LEU A 94 1.15 8.19 4.64
N VAL A 95 1.97 7.77 5.62
CA VAL A 95 3.22 7.03 5.35
C VAL A 95 2.92 5.67 4.73
N GLY A 96 1.93 4.95 5.23
CA GLY A 96 1.50 3.66 4.68
C GLY A 96 1.02 3.77 3.25
N SER A 97 0.27 4.83 2.90
CA SER A 97 -0.18 5.02 1.52
C SER A 97 0.98 5.28 0.56
N VAL A 98 1.93 6.16 0.92
CA VAL A 98 3.13 6.42 0.12
C VAL A 98 3.96 5.14 -0.04
N LEU A 99 4.21 4.41 1.06
CA LEU A 99 4.97 3.16 1.01
C LEU A 99 4.28 2.11 0.16
N SER A 100 2.95 1.93 0.30
CA SER A 100 2.19 0.98 -0.50
C SER A 100 2.25 1.29 -2.00
N PHE A 101 2.23 2.57 -2.38
CA PHE A 101 2.36 2.99 -3.77
C PHE A 101 3.68 2.48 -4.36
N PHE A 102 4.80 2.80 -3.70
CA PHE A 102 6.12 2.41 -4.21
C PHE A 102 6.33 0.91 -4.16
N LEU A 103 5.99 0.24 -3.04
CA LEU A 103 6.19 -1.19 -2.89
C LEU A 103 5.40 -2.00 -3.92
N LEU A 104 4.11 -1.70 -4.10
CA LEU A 104 3.28 -2.40 -5.08
C LEU A 104 3.75 -2.10 -6.51
N PHE A 105 4.08 -0.85 -6.81
CA PHE A 105 4.60 -0.49 -8.13
C PHE A 105 5.90 -1.24 -8.46
N PHE A 106 6.88 -1.26 -7.57
CA PHE A 106 8.14 -1.99 -7.80
C PHE A 106 7.93 -3.50 -7.82
N PHE A 107 7.04 -4.02 -6.98
CA PHE A 107 6.71 -5.44 -6.96
C PHE A 107 6.11 -5.89 -8.30
N ASP A 108 5.15 -5.14 -8.86
CA ASP A 108 4.55 -5.46 -10.15
C ASP A 108 5.56 -5.37 -11.29
N GLN A 109 6.45 -4.37 -11.28
CA GLN A 109 7.49 -4.23 -12.29
C GLN A 109 8.50 -5.39 -12.21
N ALA A 110 8.88 -5.81 -11.01
CA ALA A 110 9.74 -6.96 -10.79
C ALA A 110 9.06 -8.26 -11.25
N TRP A 111 7.77 -8.44 -10.92
CA TRP A 111 6.98 -9.58 -11.35
C TRP A 111 6.91 -9.67 -12.88
N ASN A 112 6.51 -8.58 -13.54
CA ASN A 112 6.45 -8.48 -15.00
C ASN A 112 7.81 -8.77 -15.65
N PHE A 113 8.91 -8.31 -15.06
CA PHE A 113 10.26 -8.61 -15.55
C PHE A 113 10.59 -10.11 -15.43
N THR A 114 10.24 -10.76 -14.31
CA THR A 114 10.44 -12.20 -14.14
C THR A 114 9.58 -13.03 -15.08
N GLU A 115 8.33 -12.63 -15.31
CA GLU A 115 7.39 -13.31 -16.21
C GLU A 115 7.84 -13.18 -17.68
N ALA A 116 8.25 -11.98 -18.10
CA ALA A 116 8.85 -11.78 -19.43
C ALA A 116 10.11 -12.63 -19.64
N ARG A 117 10.95 -12.78 -18.61
CA ARG A 117 12.13 -13.65 -18.65
C ARG A 117 11.74 -15.13 -18.76
N ARG A 118 10.69 -15.57 -18.05
CA ARG A 118 10.16 -16.93 -18.11
C ARG A 118 9.60 -17.27 -19.51
N HIS A 119 8.84 -16.35 -20.11
CA HIS A 119 8.34 -16.52 -21.48
C HIS A 119 9.45 -16.55 -22.53
N ARG A 120 10.53 -15.76 -22.38
CA ARG A 120 11.70 -15.86 -23.26
C ARG A 120 12.44 -17.19 -23.14
N HIS A 121 12.53 -17.77 -21.94
CA HIS A 121 13.10 -19.11 -21.76
C HIS A 121 12.19 -20.24 -22.26
N GLY A 122 10.87 -20.07 -22.20
CA GLY A 122 9.90 -21.02 -22.77
C GLY A 122 9.85 -21.05 -24.30
N LYS A 123 10.12 -19.92 -24.96
CA LYS A 123 10.17 -19.83 -26.44
C LYS A 123 11.33 -20.58 -27.10
N ASN A 124 12.37 -20.97 -26.36
CA ASN A 124 13.40 -21.88 -26.88
C ASN A 124 12.94 -23.36 -26.95
N LYS A 125 11.69 -23.68 -26.57
CA LYS A 125 11.14 -25.04 -26.63
C LYS A 125 9.86 -25.19 -27.46
N ILE A 126 9.39 -24.16 -28.15
CA ILE A 126 8.24 -24.28 -29.05
C ILE A 126 8.55 -23.61 -30.38
N ILE A 127 9.38 -24.30 -31.17
CA ILE A 127 9.18 -24.36 -32.61
C ILE A 127 8.50 -25.71 -32.84
N ILE A 128 7.19 -25.70 -33.05
CA ILE A 128 6.52 -26.78 -33.75
C ILE A 128 5.84 -26.12 -34.95
N ILE A 129 6.23 -26.63 -36.11
CA ILE A 129 5.84 -26.29 -37.48
C ILE A 129 4.33 -26.39 -37.65
#